data_AF-A0A9P8JLQ7-F1
#
_entry.id   AF-A0A9P8JLQ7-F1
#
_cell.length_a   1.000
_cell.length_b   1.000
_cell.length_c   1.000
_cell.angle_alpha   90.00
_cell.angle_beta   90.00
_cell.angle_gamma   90.00
#
_symmetry.space_group_name_H-M   'P 1'
#
loop_
_entity.id
_entity.type
_entity.pdbx_description
1 polymer ?
#
loop_
_entity_poly.entity_id
_entity_poly.type
_entity_poly.pdbx_seq_one_letter_code
_entity_poly.pdbx_strand_id
1 'polypeptide(L)'
;MSAEVDPFLALDVSSDDYATTAARDQQAGADATVAAVEAEDDSDAEREKAGAARAARTRYTEDDFLAQKASYTARIDEGSIWKQLVAFEPPFRPSEAFLAAVNAGSVDATSSTSSSNAISAAGKTQLDKKHHQTIQAAVSELYFLEKYPAVKEIITWAKDNFEKDKKWDVQVAKWESKVEARMQAV
;
A
#
# COMPACT_ATOMS: atom_id res chain seq x y z
N MET A 1 42.05 -32.16 0.06
CA MET A 1 41.24 -31.06 -0.51
C MET A 1 39.82 -31.63 -0.53
N SER A 2 39.01 -31.52 0.53
CA SER A 2 38.47 -30.28 1.16
C SER A 2 37.75 -29.45 0.08
N ALA A 3 36.48 -29.05 0.19
CA ALA A 3 35.48 -29.13 1.25
C ALA A 3 34.09 -29.03 0.58
N GLU A 4 33.09 -29.71 1.15
CA GLU A 4 31.85 -29.12 1.68
C GLU A 4 30.95 -28.41 0.68
N VAL A 5 29.83 -29.08 0.39
CA VAL A 5 28.62 -28.50 -0.18
C VAL A 5 28.03 -27.58 0.90
N ASP A 6 28.01 -26.28 0.62
CA ASP A 6 27.44 -25.27 1.51
C ASP A 6 25.91 -25.49 1.67
N PRO A 7 25.36 -25.42 2.89
CA PRO A 7 24.02 -25.89 3.20
C PRO A 7 23.07 -24.72 3.42
N PHE A 8 22.29 -24.27 2.44
CA PHE A 8 21.15 -23.38 2.76
C PHE A 8 20.06 -23.43 1.68
N LEU A 9 18.88 -23.90 2.11
CA LEU A 9 17.55 -23.77 1.48
C LEU A 9 17.17 -24.77 0.38
N ALA A 10 17.42 -26.06 0.60
CA ALA A 10 16.41 -27.05 0.25
C ALA A 10 15.39 -27.09 1.39
N LEU A 11 14.39 -26.21 1.35
CA LEU A 11 13.16 -26.42 2.12
C LEU A 11 12.47 -27.61 1.46
N ASP A 12 12.84 -28.81 1.90
CA ASP A 12 12.04 -30.01 1.74
C ASP A 12 10.80 -29.79 2.62
N VAL A 13 9.83 -29.06 2.05
CA VAL A 13 8.49 -29.02 2.60
C VAL A 13 7.94 -30.40 2.32
N SER A 14 8.11 -31.31 3.28
CA SER A 14 7.22 -32.46 3.42
C SER A 14 5.83 -31.89 3.19
N SER A 15 5.16 -32.32 2.13
CA SER A 15 3.75 -32.03 1.89
C SER A 15 3.00 -32.62 3.07
N ASP A 16 2.99 -31.87 4.17
CA ASP A 16 2.23 -32.17 5.34
C ASP A 16 0.80 -32.20 4.85
N ASP A 17 0.28 -33.42 4.90
CA ASP A 17 -0.97 -33.82 4.31
C ASP A 17 -2.06 -33.07 5.05
N TYR A 18 -2.35 -31.86 4.56
CA TYR A 18 -3.30 -30.91 5.16
C TYR A 18 -4.68 -31.55 5.29
N ALA A 19 -4.97 -32.56 4.45
CA ALA A 19 -6.13 -33.43 4.54
C ALA A 19 -6.16 -34.28 5.83
N THR A 20 -5.01 -34.78 6.29
CA THR A 20 -4.90 -35.63 7.48
C THR A 20 -5.04 -34.81 8.78
N THR A 21 -4.52 -33.59 8.82
CA THR A 21 -4.70 -32.66 9.96
C THR A 21 -6.11 -32.06 10.01
N ALA A 22 -6.77 -31.87 8.87
CA ALA A 22 -8.17 -31.48 8.81
C ALA A 22 -9.12 -32.62 9.26
N ALA A 23 -8.81 -33.88 8.90
CA ALA A 23 -9.59 -35.05 9.31
C ALA A 23 -9.47 -35.31 10.83
N ARG A 24 -8.24 -35.39 11.35
CA ARG A 24 -7.80 -34.65 12.53
C ARG A 24 -8.83 -34.00 13.47
N ASP A 25 -8.99 -32.71 13.19
CA ASP A 25 -9.80 -31.73 13.90
C ASP A 25 -11.31 -32.00 13.74
N GLN A 26 -11.74 -32.51 12.58
CA GLN A 26 -13.14 -32.90 12.41
C GLN A 26 -13.53 -34.10 13.27
N GLN A 27 -12.61 -35.05 13.47
CA GLN A 27 -12.85 -36.22 14.29
C GLN A 27 -12.79 -35.90 15.79
N ALA A 28 -11.93 -34.98 16.21
CA ALA A 28 -11.92 -34.43 17.58
C ALA A 28 -13.18 -33.60 17.88
N GLY A 29 -13.68 -32.84 16.90
CA GLY A 29 -14.96 -32.14 16.99
C GLY A 29 -16.15 -33.09 17.05
N ALA A 30 -16.11 -34.19 16.29
CA ALA A 30 -17.14 -35.22 16.29
C ALA A 30 -17.21 -35.99 17.63
N ASP A 31 -16.07 -36.38 18.20
CA ASP A 31 -16.02 -37.09 19.50
C ASP A 31 -16.49 -36.20 20.66
N ALA A 32 -16.14 -34.91 20.64
CA ALA A 32 -16.66 -33.93 21.61
C ALA A 32 -18.18 -33.70 21.46
N THR A 33 -18.73 -33.85 20.24
CA THR A 33 -20.19 -33.77 20.02
C THR A 33 -20.94 -35.05 20.38
N VAL A 34 -20.31 -36.22 20.37
CA VAL A 34 -20.95 -37.48 20.79
C VAL A 34 -21.02 -37.56 22.32
N ALA A 35 -19.93 -37.18 23.01
CA ALA A 35 -19.89 -37.14 24.48
C ALA A 35 -20.85 -36.09 25.10
N ALA A 36 -21.23 -35.05 24.34
CA ALA A 36 -22.20 -34.04 24.77
C ALA A 36 -23.66 -34.38 24.43
N VAL A 37 -23.93 -35.49 23.73
CA VAL A 37 -25.28 -35.92 23.33
C VAL A 37 -25.80 -37.08 24.20
N GLU A 38 -24.96 -37.72 25.00
CA GLU A 38 -25.38 -38.77 25.96
C GLU A 38 -25.90 -38.23 27.30
N ALA A 39 -25.82 -36.91 27.52
CA ALA A 39 -26.50 -36.24 28.62
C ALA A 39 -27.50 -35.25 28.03
N GLU A 40 -28.72 -35.27 28.57
CA GLU A 40 -29.86 -34.42 28.21
C GLU A 40 -30.75 -34.96 27.07
N ASP A 41 -31.68 -35.80 27.53
CA ASP A 41 -33.00 -36.07 26.96
C ASP A 41 -33.76 -34.74 26.76
N ASP A 42 -33.53 -34.05 25.65
CA ASP A 42 -34.34 -32.88 25.28
C ASP A 42 -34.63 -32.83 23.77
N SER A 43 -35.85 -33.29 23.44
CA SER A 43 -36.73 -32.91 22.33
C SER A 43 -36.09 -32.49 20.98
N ASP A 44 -36.36 -33.27 19.93
CA ASP A 44 -35.95 -33.04 18.52
C ASP A 44 -36.13 -31.60 17.99
N ALA A 45 -37.08 -30.84 18.53
CA ALA A 45 -37.36 -29.45 18.14
C ALA A 45 -36.26 -28.44 18.56
N GLU A 46 -35.63 -28.63 19.71
CA GLU A 46 -34.53 -27.73 20.16
C GLU A 46 -33.22 -28.07 19.43
N ARG A 47 -33.04 -29.32 19.01
CA ARG A 47 -31.91 -29.76 18.17
C ARG A 47 -31.96 -29.12 16.77
N GLU A 48 -33.14 -29.04 16.14
CA GLU A 48 -33.31 -28.41 14.83
C GLU A 48 -33.09 -26.88 14.90
N LYS A 49 -33.57 -26.24 15.96
CA LYS A 49 -33.40 -24.80 16.20
C LYS A 49 -31.96 -24.42 16.51
N ALA A 50 -31.23 -25.25 17.28
CA ALA A 50 -29.80 -25.07 17.51
C ALA A 50 -28.98 -25.30 16.22
N GLY A 51 -29.39 -26.24 15.37
CA GLY A 51 -28.82 -26.45 14.03
C GLY A 51 -29.04 -25.25 13.10
N ALA A 52 -30.25 -24.70 13.07
CA ALA A 52 -30.59 -23.50 12.30
C ALA A 52 -29.84 -22.26 12.81
N ALA A 53 -29.73 -22.08 14.13
CA ALA A 53 -28.99 -20.97 14.73
C ALA A 53 -27.47 -21.07 14.50
N ARG A 54 -26.91 -22.28 14.45
CA ARG A 54 -25.50 -22.52 14.07
C ARG A 54 -25.28 -22.30 12.57
N ALA A 55 -26.22 -22.71 11.71
CA ALA A 55 -26.17 -22.45 10.26
C ALA A 55 -26.33 -20.96 9.92
N ALA A 56 -27.07 -20.20 10.73
CA ALA A 56 -27.19 -18.75 10.58
C ALA A 56 -25.91 -17.99 10.97
N ARG A 57 -25.04 -18.58 11.81
CA ARG A 57 -23.78 -17.96 12.26
C ARG A 57 -22.59 -18.15 11.30
N THR A 58 -22.74 -19.00 10.27
CA THR A 58 -21.64 -19.35 9.34
C THR A 58 -21.96 -19.12 7.87
N ARG A 59 -23.15 -18.64 7.51
CA ARG A 59 -23.52 -18.42 6.10
C ARG A 59 -23.30 -16.97 5.71
N TYR A 60 -22.04 -16.66 5.38
CA TYR A 60 -21.82 -15.73 4.28
C TYR A 60 -22.33 -16.45 3.02
N THR A 61 -23.46 -16.03 2.48
CA THR A 61 -24.03 -16.70 1.30
C THR A 61 -23.24 -16.32 0.05
N GLU A 62 -23.30 -17.15 -1.00
CA GLU A 62 -22.70 -16.79 -2.29
C GLU A 62 -23.30 -15.48 -2.84
N ASP A 63 -24.58 -15.21 -2.58
CA ASP A 63 -25.23 -13.96 -2.94
C ASP A 63 -24.65 -12.76 -2.17
N ASP A 64 -24.29 -12.92 -0.89
CA ASP A 64 -23.62 -11.87 -0.11
C ASP A 64 -22.20 -11.62 -0.64
N PHE A 65 -21.48 -12.67 -1.03
CA PHE A 65 -20.16 -12.54 -1.66
C PHE A 65 -20.24 -11.86 -3.02
N LEU A 66 -21.20 -12.22 -3.85
CA LEU A 66 -21.43 -11.58 -5.15
C LEU A 66 -21.87 -10.12 -4.99
N ALA A 67 -22.71 -9.81 -3.99
CA ALA A 67 -23.09 -8.44 -3.65
C ALA A 67 -21.90 -7.60 -3.15
N GLN A 68 -21.03 -8.19 -2.33
CA GLN A 68 -19.79 -7.53 -1.88
C GLN A 68 -18.82 -7.34 -3.04
N LYS A 69 -18.69 -8.33 -3.92
CA LYS A 69 -17.85 -8.23 -5.13
C LYS A 69 -18.37 -7.18 -6.09
N ALA A 70 -19.70 -7.09 -6.27
CA ALA A 70 -20.34 -6.09 -7.12
C ALA A 70 -20.24 -4.67 -6.53
N SER A 71 -20.25 -4.53 -5.20
CA SER A 71 -20.05 -3.25 -4.52
C SER A 71 -18.56 -2.90 -4.29
N TYR A 72 -17.66 -3.87 -4.45
CA TYR A 72 -16.22 -3.64 -4.32
C TYR A 72 -15.71 -2.84 -5.51
N THR A 73 -15.44 -1.57 -5.27
CA THR A 73 -14.62 -0.74 -6.15
C THR A 73 -13.25 -0.62 -5.52
N ALA A 74 -12.23 -1.19 -6.17
CA ALA A 74 -10.85 -0.97 -5.75
C ALA A 74 -10.56 0.55 -5.81
N ARG A 75 -10.18 1.15 -4.68
CA ARG A 75 -9.68 2.52 -4.67
C ARG A 75 -8.31 2.49 -5.33
N ILE A 76 -8.28 2.83 -6.61
CA ILE A 76 -7.03 3.06 -7.32
C ILE A 76 -6.58 4.46 -6.88
N ASP A 77 -5.45 4.55 -6.18
CA ASP A 77 -4.80 5.83 -5.93
C ASP A 77 -4.21 6.32 -7.26
N GLU A 78 -4.75 7.40 -7.82
CA GLU A 78 -4.36 7.92 -9.13
C GLU A 78 -3.15 8.85 -9.07
N GLY A 79 -2.34 8.80 -8.01
CA GLY A 79 -1.23 9.73 -7.85
C GLY A 79 -1.61 10.92 -6.99
N SER A 80 -2.02 10.71 -5.73
CA SER A 80 -2.48 11.81 -4.87
C SER A 80 -1.41 12.34 -3.92
N ILE A 81 -0.29 11.63 -3.75
CA ILE A 81 0.72 11.95 -2.73
C ILE A 81 1.40 13.30 -3.00
N TRP A 82 1.58 13.66 -4.28
CA TRP A 82 2.20 14.94 -4.64
C TRP A 82 1.45 16.16 -4.07
N LYS A 83 0.15 16.05 -3.78
CA LYS A 83 -0.64 17.14 -3.16
C LYS A 83 -0.08 17.54 -1.79
N GLN A 84 0.56 16.62 -1.08
CA GLN A 84 1.22 16.91 0.20
C GLN A 84 2.42 17.85 0.03
N LEU A 85 3.07 17.83 -1.14
CA LEU A 85 4.22 18.70 -1.45
C LEU A 85 3.82 20.17 -1.60
N VAL A 86 2.55 20.46 -1.90
CA VAL A 86 2.04 21.84 -2.01
C VAL A 86 2.06 22.53 -0.64
N ALA A 87 1.94 21.77 0.44
CA ALA A 87 2.00 22.27 1.81
C ALA A 87 3.43 22.28 2.41
N PHE A 88 4.45 21.97 1.62
CA PHE A 88 5.85 21.99 2.09
C PHE A 88 6.40 23.41 2.17
N GLU A 89 7.48 23.58 2.91
CA GLU A 89 8.28 24.80 2.87
C GLU A 89 9.68 24.46 2.33
N PRO A 90 10.07 25.01 1.18
CA PRO A 90 9.27 25.83 0.26
C PRO A 90 8.21 24.98 -0.46
N PRO A 91 7.07 25.59 -0.87
CA PRO A 91 5.95 24.84 -1.45
C PRO A 91 6.23 24.37 -2.88
N PHE A 92 5.77 23.16 -3.20
CA PHE A 92 5.71 22.70 -4.59
C PHE A 92 4.59 23.42 -5.33
N ARG A 93 4.94 24.09 -6.43
CA ARG A 93 3.99 24.80 -7.29
C ARG A 93 3.90 24.07 -8.64
N PRO A 94 2.92 23.16 -8.80
CA PRO A 94 2.78 22.40 -10.04
C PRO A 94 2.41 23.30 -11.21
N SER A 95 2.97 23.01 -12.39
CA SER A 95 2.62 23.65 -13.65
C SER A 95 1.23 23.22 -14.13
N GLU A 96 0.64 23.98 -15.05
CA GLU A 96 -0.62 23.58 -15.70
C GLU A 96 -0.48 22.24 -16.44
N ALA A 97 0.68 22.02 -17.08
CA ALA A 97 1.00 20.76 -17.74
C ALA A 97 1.09 19.60 -16.75
N PHE A 98 1.63 19.83 -15.55
CA PHE A 98 1.65 18.85 -14.47
C PHE A 98 0.23 18.46 -14.07
N LEU A 99 -0.63 19.45 -13.79
CA LEU A 99 -2.01 19.21 -13.36
C LEU A 99 -2.82 18.46 -14.40
N ALA A 100 -2.64 18.80 -15.68
CA ALA A 100 -3.24 18.07 -16.79
C ALA A 100 -2.73 16.62 -16.87
N ALA A 101 -1.43 16.38 -16.67
CA ALA A 101 -0.85 15.04 -16.74
C ALA A 101 -1.38 14.10 -15.64
N VAL A 102 -1.63 14.63 -14.44
CA VAL A 102 -2.15 13.88 -13.29
C VAL A 102 -3.68 13.95 -13.15
N ASN A 103 -4.39 14.46 -14.17
CA ASN A 103 -5.84 14.64 -14.17
C ASN A 103 -6.38 15.36 -12.92
N ALA A 104 -5.60 16.28 -12.35
CA ALA A 104 -6.02 17.04 -11.19
C ALA A 104 -6.67 18.36 -11.61
N GLY A 105 -7.77 18.72 -10.92
CA GLY A 105 -8.30 20.07 -10.99
C GLY A 105 -7.34 21.11 -10.39
N SER A 106 -7.70 22.39 -10.51
CA SER A 106 -6.92 23.49 -9.90
C SER A 106 -6.69 23.23 -8.41
N VAL A 107 -5.41 23.13 -8.02
CA VAL A 107 -5.01 23.06 -6.61
C VAL A 107 -4.69 24.46 -6.12
N ASP A 108 -5.53 24.98 -5.24
CA ASP A 108 -5.30 26.28 -4.62
C ASP A 108 -4.19 26.10 -3.57
N ALA A 109 -3.08 26.82 -3.72
CA ALA A 109 -1.94 26.78 -2.79
C ALA A 109 -2.25 27.50 -1.45
N THR A 110 -3.52 27.76 -1.17
CA THR A 110 -3.99 28.66 -0.13
C THR A 110 -4.52 27.89 1.08
N SER A 111 -3.61 27.30 1.85
CA SER A 111 -3.93 26.79 3.19
C SER A 111 -2.66 26.66 4.04
N SER A 112 -2.06 27.80 4.39
CA SER A 112 -1.20 27.93 5.56
C SER A 112 -1.20 29.39 6.00
N THR A 113 -2.28 29.80 6.65
CA THR A 113 -2.30 31.01 7.48
C THR A 113 -1.45 30.74 8.71
N SER A 114 -0.16 31.09 8.65
CA SER A 114 0.65 31.44 9.81
C SER A 114 1.79 32.34 9.35
N SER A 115 1.54 33.62 9.51
CA SER A 115 2.48 34.73 9.57
C SER A 115 3.91 34.32 9.91
N SER A 116 4.84 34.49 8.97
CA SER A 116 6.10 35.18 9.29
C SER A 116 6.68 35.83 8.04
N ASN A 117 6.88 37.13 8.19
CA ASN A 117 7.61 38.00 7.29
C ASN A 117 9.11 37.65 7.40
N ALA A 118 9.73 37.14 6.33
CA ALA A 118 11.18 37.14 6.12
C ALA A 118 11.41 36.95 4.61
N ILE A 119 11.60 38.03 3.86
CA ILE A 119 12.93 38.53 3.51
C ILE A 119 13.84 37.38 3.08
N SER A 120 13.97 37.23 1.77
CA SER A 120 15.16 36.80 1.04
C SER A 120 16.37 36.44 1.92
N ALA A 121 16.45 35.18 2.33
CA ALA A 121 17.71 34.57 2.76
C ALA A 121 17.96 33.40 1.79
N ALA A 122 18.84 33.64 0.83
CA ALA A 122 19.21 32.74 -0.25
C ALA A 122 20.01 31.53 0.27
N GLY A 123 19.32 30.59 0.92
CA GLY A 123 19.85 29.29 1.33
C GLY A 123 18.84 28.21 0.98
N LYS A 124 19.31 27.11 0.40
CA LYS A 124 18.47 25.93 0.20
C LYS A 124 18.03 25.39 1.57
N THR A 125 16.85 24.81 1.64
CA THR A 125 16.30 24.30 2.90
C THR A 125 16.89 22.93 3.19
N GLN A 126 17.23 22.65 4.44
CA GLN A 126 17.71 21.31 4.81
C GLN A 126 16.59 20.28 4.60
N LEU A 127 16.92 19.15 3.97
CA LEU A 127 15.96 18.09 3.69
C LEU A 127 15.73 17.22 4.94
N ASP A 128 14.57 17.40 5.59
CA ASP A 128 14.06 16.50 6.63
C ASP A 128 13.80 15.09 6.04
N LYS A 129 13.94 14.06 6.87
CA LYS A 129 13.44 12.70 6.61
C LYS A 129 11.99 12.67 6.13
N LYS A 130 11.08 13.47 6.71
CA LYS A 130 9.69 13.55 6.25
C LYS A 130 9.63 14.09 4.82
N HIS A 131 10.35 15.18 4.53
CA HIS A 131 10.41 15.73 3.17
C HIS A 131 10.94 14.70 2.18
N HIS A 132 12.02 14.02 2.53
CA HIS A 132 12.61 12.95 1.72
C HIS A 132 11.60 11.83 1.42
N GLN A 133 10.91 11.32 2.44
CA GLN A 133 9.94 10.23 2.29
C GLN A 133 8.75 10.62 1.42
N THR A 134 8.20 11.82 1.60
CA THR A 134 7.07 12.28 0.80
C THR A 134 7.47 12.52 -0.65
N ILE A 135 8.64 13.12 -0.90
CA ILE A 135 9.14 13.31 -2.28
C ILE A 135 9.39 11.96 -2.94
N GLN A 136 10.03 11.02 -2.23
CA GLN A 136 10.26 9.67 -2.74
C GLN A 136 8.94 8.97 -3.07
N ALA A 137 7.95 9.04 -2.18
CA ALA A 137 6.65 8.43 -2.38
C ALA A 137 5.96 9.02 -3.63
N ALA A 138 5.88 10.34 -3.74
CA ALA A 138 5.30 11.04 -4.89
C ALA A 138 6.00 10.70 -6.22
N VAL A 139 7.35 10.72 -6.23
CA VAL A 139 8.15 10.36 -7.41
C VAL A 139 7.90 8.91 -7.81
N SER A 140 7.86 7.98 -6.84
CA SER A 140 7.65 6.56 -7.13
C SER A 140 6.25 6.29 -7.66
N GLU A 141 5.23 6.90 -7.06
CA GLU A 141 3.83 6.75 -7.45
C GLU A 141 3.61 7.23 -8.89
N LEU A 142 4.04 8.47 -9.19
CA LEU A 142 3.91 9.03 -10.55
C LEU A 142 4.77 8.28 -11.59
N TYR A 143 5.89 7.70 -11.18
CA TYR A 143 6.70 6.85 -12.06
C TYR A 143 5.95 5.55 -12.44
N PHE A 144 5.28 4.91 -11.49
CA PHE A 144 4.46 3.71 -11.76
C PHE A 144 3.23 4.03 -12.62
N LEU A 145 2.67 5.23 -12.50
CA LEU A 145 1.59 5.72 -13.35
C LEU A 145 2.06 6.25 -14.71
N GLU A 146 3.35 6.05 -15.04
CA GLU A 146 4.00 6.47 -16.29
C GLU A 146 3.89 7.98 -16.57
N LYS A 147 3.69 8.79 -15.53
CA LYS A 147 3.62 10.25 -15.60
C LYS A 147 5.01 10.87 -15.55
N TYR A 148 5.91 10.41 -16.42
CA TYR A 148 7.33 10.79 -16.42
C TYR A 148 7.60 12.31 -16.48
N PRO A 149 6.85 13.13 -17.25
CA PRO A 149 7.01 14.58 -17.21
C PRO A 149 6.72 15.18 -15.84
N ALA A 150 5.67 14.69 -15.16
CA ALA A 150 5.30 15.13 -13.82
C ALA A 150 6.35 14.74 -12.78
N VAL A 151 6.93 13.53 -12.91
CA VAL A 151 8.05 13.09 -12.07
C VAL A 151 9.25 14.03 -12.23
N LYS A 152 9.59 14.41 -13.46
CA LYS A 152 10.72 15.32 -13.74
C LYS A 152 10.52 16.70 -13.10
N GLU A 153 9.29 17.20 -13.07
CA GLU A 153 8.98 18.48 -12.45
C GLU A 153 9.22 18.47 -10.93
N ILE A 154 8.76 17.42 -10.23
CA ILE A 154 9.01 17.24 -8.79
C ILE A 154 10.50 17.14 -8.50
N ILE A 155 11.24 16.37 -9.30
CA ILE A 155 12.70 16.24 -9.12
C ILE A 155 13.41 17.59 -9.30
N THR A 156 13.02 18.36 -10.32
CA THR A 156 13.60 19.69 -10.60
C THR A 156 13.34 20.63 -9.43
N TRP A 157 12.09 20.73 -8.99
CA TRP A 157 11.74 21.53 -7.82
C TRP A 157 12.54 21.13 -6.58
N ALA A 158 12.67 19.83 -6.31
CA ALA A 158 13.38 19.36 -5.12
C ALA A 158 14.89 19.68 -5.16
N LYS A 159 15.51 19.65 -6.36
CA LYS A 159 16.92 20.04 -6.55
C LYS A 159 17.16 21.53 -6.32
N ASP A 160 16.22 22.36 -6.73
CA ASP A 160 16.35 23.81 -6.64
C ASP A 160 16.18 24.31 -5.21
N ASN A 161 15.31 23.62 -4.45
CA ASN A 161 14.86 24.09 -3.15
C ASN A 161 15.58 23.46 -1.95
N PHE A 162 16.04 22.20 -2.04
CA PHE A 162 16.63 21.50 -0.90
C PHE A 162 18.16 21.34 -0.99
N GLU A 163 18.82 21.39 0.17
CA GLU A 163 20.26 21.20 0.30
C GLU A 163 20.69 19.82 -0.21
N LYS A 164 21.91 19.78 -0.74
CA LYS A 164 22.50 18.57 -1.29
C LYS A 164 23.20 17.76 -0.20
N ASP A 165 22.59 16.64 0.18
CA ASP A 165 23.30 15.54 0.87
C ASP A 165 23.82 14.54 -0.17
N LYS A 166 24.95 13.87 0.09
CA LYS A 166 25.52 12.85 -0.79
C LYS A 166 24.52 11.74 -1.10
N LYS A 167 23.71 11.32 -0.11
CA LYS A 167 22.68 10.29 -0.32
C LYS A 167 21.53 10.81 -1.18
N TRP A 168 21.12 12.05 -0.95
CA TRP A 168 20.07 12.71 -1.71
C TRP A 168 20.48 12.88 -3.18
N ASP A 169 21.68 13.39 -3.45
CA ASP A 169 22.18 13.59 -4.82
C ASP A 169 22.25 12.28 -5.61
N VAL A 170 22.73 11.18 -4.98
CA VAL A 170 22.77 9.86 -5.62
C VAL A 170 21.36 9.36 -5.95
N GLN A 171 20.40 9.58 -5.06
CA GLN A 171 19.02 9.15 -5.25
C GLN A 171 18.30 9.96 -6.33
N VAL A 172 18.49 11.28 -6.33
CA VAL A 172 17.98 12.18 -7.35
C VAL A 172 18.55 11.83 -8.72
N ALA A 173 19.87 11.64 -8.83
CA ALA A 173 20.51 11.26 -10.10
C ALA A 173 19.98 9.91 -10.63
N LYS A 174 19.72 8.95 -9.73
CA LYS A 174 19.09 7.67 -10.09
C LYS A 174 17.67 7.85 -10.63
N TRP A 175 16.88 8.74 -10.03
CA TRP A 175 15.54 9.04 -10.53
C TRP A 175 15.59 9.73 -11.89
N GLU A 176 16.46 10.72 -12.07
CA GLU A 176 16.65 11.42 -13.36
C GLU A 176 17.01 10.44 -14.47
N SER A 177 18.03 9.61 -14.26
CA SER A 177 18.44 8.62 -15.25
C SER A 177 17.32 7.64 -15.63
N LYS A 178 16.53 7.19 -14.66
CA LYS A 178 15.39 6.29 -14.92
C LYS A 178 14.28 6.98 -15.72
N VAL A 179 13.94 8.21 -15.35
CA VAL A 179 12.87 8.99 -15.99
C VAL A 179 13.28 9.36 -17.41
N GLU A 180 14.52 9.81 -17.62
CA GLU A 180 15.04 10.14 -18.94
C GLU A 180 15.08 8.92 -19.86
N ALA A 181 15.54 7.76 -19.36
CA ALA A 181 15.53 6.52 -20.13
C ALA A 181 14.11 6.11 -20.56
N ARG A 182 13.10 6.34 -19.71
CA ARG A 182 11.70 6.06 -20.05
C ARG A 182 11.12 7.07 -21.03
N MET A 183 11.42 8.35 -20.87
CA MET A 183 10.97 9.40 -21.80
C MET A 183 11.58 9.28 -23.20
N GLN A 184 12.78 8.70 -23.33
CA GLN A 184 13.42 8.44 -24.63
C GLN A 184 12.93 7.13 -25.30
N ALA A 185 12.28 6.24 -24.54
CA ALA A 185 11.76 4.98 -25.04
C ALA A 185 10.31 5.08 -25.55
N VAL A 186 9.67 6.24 -25.37
CA VAL A 186 8.32 6.58 -25.87
C VAL A 186 8.47 7.40 -27.14
#